data_AF-A0A059XLW3-F1
#
_entry.id   AF-A0A059XLW3-F1
#
_cell.length_a   1.000
_cell.length_b   1.000
_cell.length_c   1.000
_cell.angle_alpha   90.00
_cell.angle_beta   90.00
_cell.angle_gamma   90.00
#
_symmetry.space_group_name_H-M   'P 1'
#
loop_
_entity.id
_entity.type
_entity.pdbx_description
1 polymer ?
#
loop_
_entity_poly.entity_id
_entity_poly.type
_entity_poly.pdbx_seq_one_letter_code
_entity_poly.pdbx_strand_id
1 'polypeptide(L)'
;MKKINFKIALGLITTAPVMLAFSCTNSSTDKPKLTGDNAKISEEWAKFTHIIGQIESRLGKTETEFNQKNKAFSLFVSKFQSLQRDLISSLQKVTNPLLNSDKFLTDNEQNSFSNLQKQIYRDWLITQKGLKWVQNSENIIEDSLIQTKSTIAKLRTQTSANAIYTFNQYMLQLGNKRFKDQEMQAKLKSLKLFINSYIFDMDKLTEEQSDNLDNENNHKANNHSHTHSHAFVNISLNAINQNTEFLTKLADLIKIKNKINAIDNDLKRKFYTENLYKNLNLDISGLEDILKNAKEELFEIKSLATQLHDILDSMIKVVNPL
;
A
#
# COMPACT_ATOMS: atom_id res chain seq x y z
N MET A 1 -7.89 -57.26 -2.94
CA MET A 1 -8.86 -56.16 -3.08
C MET A 1 -9.53 -55.92 -1.74
N LYS A 2 -9.26 -54.79 -1.08
CA LYS A 2 -9.83 -54.45 0.24
C LYS A 2 -11.05 -53.54 0.05
N LYS A 3 -12.14 -53.85 0.75
CA LYS A 3 -13.42 -53.13 0.68
C LYS A 3 -13.31 -51.75 1.34
N ILE A 4 -13.72 -50.72 0.60
CA ILE A 4 -13.91 -49.35 1.11
C ILE A 4 -15.35 -49.27 1.62
N ASN A 5 -15.54 -48.90 2.90
CA ASN A 5 -16.87 -48.66 3.46
C ASN A 5 -17.13 -47.15 3.48
N PHE A 6 -18.07 -46.69 2.65
CA PHE A 6 -18.63 -45.34 2.74
C PHE A 6 -19.82 -45.34 3.71
N LYS A 7 -19.84 -44.39 4.66
CA LYS A 7 -21.05 -44.07 5.43
C LYS A 7 -21.52 -42.68 5.01
N ILE A 8 -22.72 -42.62 4.44
CA ILE A 8 -23.39 -41.38 4.05
C ILE A 8 -24.41 -41.07 5.14
N ALA A 9 -24.31 -39.89 5.77
CA ALA A 9 -25.37 -39.34 6.61
C ALA A 9 -26.12 -38.31 5.77
N LEU A 10 -27.40 -38.60 5.46
CA LEU A 10 -28.31 -37.70 4.76
C LEU A 10 -29.10 -36.89 5.79
N GLY A 11 -28.83 -35.58 5.85
CA GLY A 11 -29.74 -34.62 6.48
C GLY A 11 -30.61 -33.98 5.39
N LEU A 12 -31.94 -34.10 5.52
CA LEU A 12 -32.93 -33.29 4.80
C LEU A 12 -33.17 -32.06 5.72
N ILE A 13 -33.02 -30.80 5.32
CA ILE A 13 -33.90 -30.02 4.43
C ILE A 13 -33.15 -28.76 3.92
N THR A 14 -33.16 -28.56 2.58
CA THR A 14 -32.99 -27.35 1.72
C THR A 14 -32.17 -26.14 2.24
N THR A 15 -31.05 -25.72 1.66
CA THR A 15 -30.70 -25.48 0.25
C THR A 15 -29.18 -25.66 0.01
N ALA A 16 -28.83 -26.22 -1.16
CA ALA A 16 -27.50 -26.55 -1.69
C ALA A 16 -26.67 -27.64 -0.94
N PRO A 17 -26.39 -28.81 -1.55
CA PRO A 17 -25.53 -29.82 -0.93
C PRO A 17 -24.07 -29.39 -1.04
N VAL A 18 -23.49 -28.93 0.07
CA VAL A 18 -22.03 -28.87 0.22
C VAL A 18 -21.56 -30.32 0.37
N MET A 19 -21.08 -30.91 -0.71
CA MET A 19 -20.48 -32.25 -0.70
C MET A 19 -19.09 -32.15 -0.04
N LEU A 20 -19.01 -32.36 1.27
CA LEU A 20 -17.73 -32.54 1.97
C LEU A 20 -17.25 -33.98 1.79
N ALA A 21 -16.48 -34.22 0.72
CA ALA A 21 -15.75 -35.47 0.55
C ALA A 21 -14.49 -35.46 1.42
N PHE A 22 -14.55 -36.12 2.58
CA PHE A 22 -13.35 -36.43 3.36
C PHE A 22 -12.69 -37.69 2.80
N SER A 23 -11.69 -37.49 1.95
CA SER A 23 -10.74 -38.54 1.62
C SER A 23 -9.78 -38.72 2.79
N CYS A 24 -10.00 -39.74 3.63
CA CYS A 24 -8.95 -40.25 4.51
C CYS A 24 -7.93 -41.01 3.64
N THR A 25 -6.92 -40.30 3.14
CA THR A 25 -5.69 -40.95 2.70
C THR A 25 -4.98 -41.45 3.96
N ASN A 26 -4.56 -42.72 3.95
CA ASN A 26 -3.60 -43.21 4.93
C ASN A 26 -2.33 -42.40 4.74
N SER A 27 -2.14 -41.36 5.56
CA SER A 27 -0.87 -40.67 5.64
C SER A 27 0.17 -41.63 6.20
N SER A 28 1.27 -41.75 5.46
CA SER A 28 2.50 -42.36 5.93
C SER A 28 2.81 -41.89 7.35
N THR A 29 3.15 -42.85 8.21
CA THR A 29 3.37 -42.73 9.65
C THR A 29 4.62 -41.96 10.06
N ASP A 30 4.93 -40.85 9.39
CA ASP A 30 5.82 -39.82 9.91
C ASP A 30 4.99 -38.55 10.12
N LYS A 31 4.13 -38.59 11.14
CA LYS A 31 3.65 -37.33 11.73
C LYS A 31 4.87 -36.70 12.39
N PRO A 32 5.30 -35.48 12.04
CA PRO A 32 6.38 -34.81 12.76
C PRO A 32 6.06 -34.88 14.25
N LYS A 33 7.04 -35.33 15.06
CA LYS A 33 6.90 -35.31 16.52
C LYS A 33 6.87 -33.85 16.94
N LEU A 34 5.68 -33.38 17.29
CA LEU A 34 5.46 -32.01 17.71
C LEU A 34 5.94 -31.87 19.16
N THR A 35 6.88 -30.98 19.38
CA THR A 35 7.52 -30.71 20.68
C THR A 35 7.36 -29.23 21.03
N GLY A 36 6.23 -28.85 21.62
CA GLY A 36 5.97 -27.45 21.99
C GLY A 36 6.28 -27.15 23.45
N ASP A 37 7.01 -26.05 23.70
CA ASP A 37 7.17 -25.46 25.03
C ASP A 37 6.11 -24.38 25.27
N ASN A 38 5.06 -24.77 26.00
CA ASN A 38 3.91 -23.94 26.34
C ASN A 38 4.32 -22.59 26.97
N ALA A 39 5.37 -22.60 27.79
CA ALA A 39 5.85 -21.40 28.47
C ALA A 39 6.46 -20.43 27.46
N LYS A 40 7.28 -20.93 26.52
CA LYS A 40 7.86 -20.12 25.43
C LYS A 40 6.78 -19.52 24.53
N ILE A 41 5.76 -20.28 24.12
CA ILE A 41 4.68 -19.71 23.31
C ILE A 41 3.92 -18.62 24.07
N SER A 42 3.71 -18.80 25.37
CA SER A 42 3.03 -17.80 26.20
C SER A 42 3.88 -16.53 26.35
N GLU A 43 5.19 -16.68 26.51
CA GLU A 43 6.15 -15.57 26.56
C GLU A 43 6.19 -14.79 25.23
N GLU A 44 6.32 -15.50 24.11
CA GLU A 44 6.32 -14.88 22.77
C GLU A 44 4.98 -14.21 22.47
N TRP A 45 3.85 -14.79 22.90
CA TRP A 45 2.55 -14.15 22.78
C TRP A 45 2.44 -12.85 23.60
N ALA A 46 3.03 -12.80 24.80
CA ALA A 46 3.10 -11.58 25.58
C ALA A 46 3.91 -10.49 24.87
N LYS A 47 5.04 -10.84 24.24
CA LYS A 47 5.81 -9.92 23.40
C LYS A 47 4.99 -9.46 22.19
N PHE A 48 4.33 -10.38 21.49
CA PHE A 48 3.49 -10.08 20.33
C PHE A 48 2.38 -9.08 20.68
N THR A 49 1.66 -9.32 21.78
CA THR A 49 0.58 -8.45 22.25
C THR A 49 1.06 -7.09 22.74
N HIS A 50 2.28 -6.99 23.28
CA HIS A 50 2.90 -5.70 23.56
C HIS A 50 3.13 -4.89 22.28
N ILE A 51 3.76 -5.50 21.27
CA ILE A 51 4.04 -4.84 20.00
C ILE A 51 2.76 -4.45 19.25
N ILE A 52 1.74 -5.32 19.23
CA ILE A 52 0.47 -4.97 18.59
C ILE A 52 -0.21 -3.79 19.29
N GLY A 53 -0.12 -3.71 20.63
CA GLY A 53 -0.62 -2.56 21.38
C GLY A 53 0.10 -1.25 21.03
N GLN A 54 1.40 -1.31 20.71
CA GLN A 54 2.14 -0.16 20.20
C GLN A 54 1.67 0.26 18.80
N ILE A 55 1.43 -0.71 17.89
CA ILE A 55 0.87 -0.44 16.56
C ILE A 55 -0.54 0.16 16.68
N GLU A 56 -1.43 -0.44 17.47
CA GLU A 56 -2.79 0.08 17.71
C GLU A 56 -2.76 1.48 18.32
N SER A 57 -1.79 1.77 19.20
CA SER A 57 -1.61 3.11 19.75
C SER A 57 -1.19 4.13 18.70
N ARG A 58 -0.41 3.75 17.68
CA ARG A 58 -0.03 4.62 16.56
C ARG A 58 -1.17 4.78 15.55
N LEU A 59 -1.93 3.72 15.30
CA LEU A 59 -3.06 3.75 14.40
C LEU A 59 -4.28 4.49 14.98
N GLY A 60 -4.50 4.39 16.29
CA GLY A 60 -5.71 4.87 16.93
C GLY A 60 -6.94 4.02 16.59
N LYS A 61 -8.10 4.43 17.11
CA LYS A 61 -9.37 3.72 16.91
C LYS A 61 -10.16 4.24 15.71
N THR A 62 -9.86 5.44 15.24
CA THR A 62 -10.58 6.10 14.14
C THR A 62 -9.57 6.74 13.19
N GLU A 63 -10.01 7.02 11.96
CA GLU A 63 -9.21 7.77 10.99
C GLU A 63 -8.82 9.16 11.53
N THR A 64 -9.71 9.80 12.29
CA THR A 64 -9.41 11.08 12.96
C THR A 64 -8.28 10.93 13.98
N GLU A 65 -8.31 9.90 14.81
CA GLU A 65 -7.22 9.62 15.77
C GLU A 65 -5.92 9.28 15.04
N PHE A 66 -5.97 8.50 13.96
CA PHE A 66 -4.83 8.21 13.11
C PHE A 66 -4.16 9.49 12.62
N ASN A 67 -4.95 10.40 12.03
CA ASN A 67 -4.46 11.67 11.49
C ASN A 67 -3.91 12.60 12.57
N GLN A 68 -4.42 12.53 13.81
CA GLN A 68 -3.89 13.29 14.95
C GLN A 68 -2.55 12.75 15.47
N LYS A 69 -2.35 11.42 15.37
CA LYS A 69 -1.14 10.72 15.83
C LYS A 69 -0.03 10.70 14.79
N ASN A 70 -0.38 10.71 13.50
CA ASN A 70 0.53 10.65 12.36
C ASN A 70 0.38 11.94 11.55
N LYS A 71 0.84 13.05 12.14
CA LYS A 71 0.58 14.39 11.63
C LYS A 71 1.34 14.66 10.35
N ALA A 72 2.57 14.14 10.23
CA ALA A 72 3.35 14.32 9.02
C ALA A 72 2.70 13.58 7.85
N PHE A 73 2.22 12.34 8.08
CA PHE A 73 1.47 11.59 7.07
C PHE A 73 0.17 12.31 6.65
N SER A 74 -0.61 12.82 7.62
CA SER A 74 -1.83 13.59 7.35
C SER A 74 -1.55 14.88 6.56
N LEU A 75 -0.44 15.57 6.90
CA LEU A 75 0.01 16.75 6.16
C LEU A 75 0.41 16.40 4.72
N PHE A 76 1.12 15.29 4.52
CA PHE A 76 1.43 14.76 3.20
C PHE A 76 0.17 14.55 2.36
N VAL A 77 -0.80 13.78 2.86
CA VAL A 77 -2.06 13.49 2.16
C VAL A 77 -2.76 14.79 1.75
N SER A 78 -3.00 15.67 2.72
CA SER A 78 -3.77 16.90 2.47
C SER A 78 -3.08 17.84 1.47
N LYS A 79 -1.75 18.01 1.57
CA LYS A 79 -0.98 18.88 0.68
C LYS A 79 -0.90 18.32 -0.74
N PHE A 80 -0.60 17.03 -0.90
CA PHE A 80 -0.43 16.43 -2.21
C PHE A 80 -1.76 16.28 -2.95
N GLN A 81 -2.85 15.88 -2.27
CA GLN A 81 -4.18 15.83 -2.90
C GLN A 81 -4.68 17.21 -3.32
N SER A 82 -4.37 18.27 -2.57
CA SER A 82 -4.72 19.63 -2.99
C SER A 82 -3.92 20.02 -4.25
N LEU A 83 -2.61 19.82 -4.21
CA LEU A 83 -1.70 20.12 -5.32
C LEU A 83 -2.09 19.37 -6.60
N GLN A 84 -2.36 18.07 -6.50
CA GLN A 84 -2.69 17.20 -7.63
C GLN A 84 -4.02 17.61 -8.28
N ARG A 85 -5.06 17.91 -7.50
CA ARG A 85 -6.35 18.38 -8.04
C ARG A 85 -6.21 19.69 -8.81
N ASP A 86 -5.46 20.65 -8.27
CA ASP A 86 -5.19 21.92 -8.94
C ASP A 86 -4.37 21.71 -10.24
N LEU A 87 -3.41 20.78 -10.20
CA LEU A 87 -2.61 20.43 -11.36
C LEU A 87 -3.37 19.67 -12.45
N ILE A 88 -4.25 18.74 -12.10
CA ILE A 88 -5.09 18.00 -13.05
C ILE A 88 -5.92 18.98 -13.87
N SER A 89 -6.60 19.93 -13.20
CA SER A 89 -7.39 20.95 -13.90
C SER A 89 -6.53 21.82 -14.81
N SER A 90 -5.36 22.24 -14.33
CA SER A 90 -4.44 23.10 -15.09
C SER A 90 -3.86 22.37 -16.31
N LEU A 91 -3.45 21.11 -16.15
CA LEU A 91 -2.89 20.28 -17.21
C LEU A 91 -3.95 19.93 -18.26
N GLN A 92 -5.15 19.48 -17.85
CA GLN A 92 -6.25 19.19 -18.77
C GLN A 92 -6.60 20.39 -19.67
N LYS A 93 -6.47 21.63 -19.15
CA LYS A 93 -6.62 22.83 -19.97
C LYS A 93 -5.49 22.94 -20.99
N VAL A 94 -4.22 22.86 -20.58
CA VAL A 94 -3.10 23.14 -21.49
C VAL A 94 -2.70 21.99 -22.42
N THR A 95 -3.10 20.75 -22.11
CA THR A 95 -2.75 19.55 -22.89
C THR A 95 -3.86 19.07 -23.83
N ASN A 96 -5.00 19.77 -23.91
CA ASN A 96 -6.13 19.31 -24.74
C ASN A 96 -5.96 19.73 -26.22
N PRO A 97 -5.62 18.80 -27.13
CA PRO A 97 -5.38 19.13 -28.53
C PRO A 97 -6.67 19.53 -29.27
N LEU A 98 -7.84 19.08 -28.80
CA LEU A 98 -9.13 19.45 -29.42
C LEU A 98 -9.49 20.91 -29.15
N LEU A 99 -9.05 21.45 -28.01
CA LEU A 99 -9.39 22.81 -27.59
C LEU A 99 -8.27 23.82 -27.88
N ASN A 100 -7.01 23.39 -27.85
CA ASN A 100 -5.85 24.29 -27.79
C ASN A 100 -4.72 23.91 -28.75
N SER A 101 -5.03 23.25 -29.88
CA SER A 101 -4.00 22.84 -30.86
C SER A 101 -3.18 24.01 -31.40
N ASP A 102 -3.79 25.18 -31.57
CA ASP A 102 -3.14 26.41 -32.01
C ASP A 102 -2.17 26.99 -30.96
N LYS A 103 -2.25 26.52 -29.70
CA LYS A 103 -1.38 26.95 -28.59
C LYS A 103 -0.10 26.12 -28.47
N PHE A 104 0.01 24.99 -29.15
CA PHE A 104 1.21 24.16 -29.11
C PHE A 104 2.40 24.86 -29.80
N LEU A 105 3.59 24.65 -29.23
CA LEU A 105 4.82 25.27 -29.71
C LEU A 105 5.32 24.56 -30.97
N THR A 106 5.63 25.34 -31.99
CA THR A 106 6.31 24.88 -33.20
C THR A 106 7.78 24.57 -32.91
N ASP A 107 8.45 23.86 -33.82
CA ASP A 107 9.88 23.56 -33.69
C ASP A 107 10.72 24.85 -33.59
N ASN A 108 10.34 25.88 -34.35
CA ASN A 108 11.00 27.19 -34.30
C ASN A 108 10.90 27.84 -32.92
N GLU A 109 9.72 27.78 -32.29
CA GLU A 109 9.51 28.31 -30.93
C GLU A 109 10.24 27.48 -29.86
N GLN A 110 10.56 26.22 -30.15
CA GLN A 110 11.32 25.33 -29.28
C GLN A 110 12.84 25.38 -29.55
N ASN A 111 13.34 26.17 -30.51
CA ASN A 111 14.76 26.15 -30.88
C ASN A 111 15.71 26.52 -29.72
N SER A 112 15.25 27.33 -28.77
CA SER A 112 16.02 27.71 -27.58
C SER A 112 16.00 26.66 -26.47
N PHE A 113 15.22 25.59 -26.62
CA PHE A 113 15.09 24.51 -25.66
C PHE A 113 16.18 23.47 -25.93
N SER A 114 16.85 23.00 -24.88
CA SER A 114 17.69 21.80 -24.98
C SER A 114 16.84 20.55 -25.27
N ASN A 115 17.47 19.46 -25.72
CA ASN A 115 16.77 18.20 -25.97
C ASN A 115 15.98 17.70 -24.76
N LEU A 116 16.54 17.81 -23.56
CA LEU A 116 15.87 17.47 -22.31
C LEU A 116 14.63 18.35 -22.08
N GLN A 117 14.74 19.66 -22.32
CA GLN A 117 13.61 20.59 -22.15
C GLN A 117 12.50 20.35 -23.18
N LYS A 118 12.85 19.99 -24.42
CA LYS A 118 11.89 19.56 -25.45
C LYS A 118 11.17 18.27 -25.02
N GLN A 119 11.90 17.32 -24.42
CA GLN A 119 11.31 16.10 -23.88
C GLN A 119 10.35 16.40 -22.73
N ILE A 120 10.75 17.22 -21.75
CA ILE A 120 9.89 17.64 -20.63
C ILE A 120 8.62 18.31 -21.16
N TYR A 121 8.76 19.24 -22.11
CA TYR A 121 7.64 19.92 -22.76
C TYR A 121 6.69 18.91 -23.43
N ARG A 122 7.23 17.94 -24.18
CA ARG A 122 6.43 16.90 -24.83
C ARG A 122 5.72 16.02 -23.80
N ASP A 123 6.43 15.50 -22.81
CA ASP A 123 5.88 14.58 -21.81
C ASP A 123 4.76 15.24 -20.99
N TRP A 124 4.94 16.50 -20.59
CA TRP A 124 3.98 17.21 -19.75
C TRP A 124 2.87 17.93 -20.50
N LEU A 125 3.18 18.58 -21.63
CA LEU A 125 2.30 19.58 -22.26
C LEU A 125 1.72 19.16 -23.61
N ILE A 126 2.30 18.16 -24.29
CA ILE A 126 1.79 17.62 -25.56
C ILE A 126 1.13 16.26 -25.36
N THR A 127 1.82 15.36 -24.66
CA THR A 127 1.32 14.02 -24.40
C THR A 127 0.47 13.99 -23.13
N GLN A 128 -0.21 12.86 -22.89
CA GLN A 128 -0.95 12.63 -21.65
C GLN A 128 -0.05 12.07 -20.52
N LYS A 129 1.27 12.01 -20.70
CA LYS A 129 2.19 11.38 -19.73
C LYS A 129 2.22 12.17 -18.41
N GLY A 130 2.36 13.49 -18.48
CA GLY A 130 2.30 14.36 -17.30
C GLY A 130 1.01 14.23 -16.50
N LEU A 131 -0.15 14.27 -17.18
CA LEU A 131 -1.45 14.10 -16.52
C LEU A 131 -1.57 12.73 -15.84
N LYS A 132 -1.10 11.66 -16.48
CA LYS A 132 -1.07 10.31 -15.88
C LYS A 132 -0.21 10.26 -14.62
N TRP A 133 0.97 10.91 -14.61
CA TRP A 133 1.78 10.98 -13.39
C TRP A 133 1.03 11.62 -12.23
N VAL A 134 0.33 12.74 -12.48
CA VAL A 134 -0.47 13.41 -11.43
C VAL A 134 -1.58 12.49 -10.94
N GLN A 135 -2.36 11.89 -11.84
CA GLN A 135 -3.46 11.00 -11.49
C GLN A 135 -3.00 9.75 -10.73
N ASN A 136 -1.91 9.11 -11.14
CA ASN A 136 -1.38 7.94 -10.45
C ASN A 136 -0.90 8.31 -9.03
N SER A 137 -0.23 9.46 -8.89
CA SER A 137 0.22 9.96 -7.59
C SER A 137 -0.92 10.33 -6.64
N GLU A 138 -2.08 10.72 -7.17
CA GLU A 138 -3.31 10.95 -6.40
C GLU A 138 -3.99 9.63 -6.01
N ASN A 139 -4.20 8.73 -6.97
CA ASN A 139 -4.86 7.44 -6.77
C ASN A 139 -4.16 6.60 -5.69
N ILE A 140 -2.82 6.58 -5.69
CA ILE A 140 -2.07 5.80 -4.68
C ILE A 140 -2.22 6.36 -3.26
N ILE A 141 -2.47 7.67 -3.12
CA ILE A 141 -2.81 8.28 -1.83
C ILE A 141 -4.19 7.80 -1.39
N GLU A 142 -5.16 7.76 -2.31
CA GLU A 142 -6.51 7.25 -2.02
C GLU A 142 -6.48 5.78 -1.59
N ASP A 143 -5.73 4.94 -2.29
CA ASP A 143 -5.53 3.53 -1.92
C ASP A 143 -4.95 3.41 -0.51
N SER A 144 -3.95 4.25 -0.18
CA SER A 144 -3.38 4.29 1.16
C SER A 144 -4.40 4.66 2.24
N LEU A 145 -5.28 5.62 1.98
CA LEU A 145 -6.34 6.00 2.91
C LEU A 145 -7.36 4.87 3.10
N ILE A 146 -7.74 4.19 2.02
CA ILE A 146 -8.64 3.03 2.07
C ILE A 146 -8.04 1.92 2.93
N GLN A 147 -6.75 1.60 2.75
CA GLN A 147 -6.11 0.55 3.55
C GLN A 147 -5.89 0.96 5.00
N THR A 148 -5.60 2.23 5.27
CA THR A 148 -5.55 2.77 6.65
C THR A 148 -6.87 2.52 7.36
N LYS A 149 -7.99 2.93 6.74
CA LYS A 149 -9.35 2.74 7.28
C LYS A 149 -9.70 1.26 7.45
N SER A 150 -9.38 0.44 6.45
CA SER A 150 -9.60 -1.01 6.47
C SER A 150 -8.85 -1.67 7.64
N THR A 151 -7.58 -1.34 7.82
CA THR A 151 -6.71 -1.88 8.86
C THR A 151 -7.21 -1.52 10.25
N ILE A 152 -7.55 -0.25 10.49
CA ILE A 152 -8.16 0.20 11.75
C ILE A 152 -9.44 -0.58 12.04
N ALA A 153 -10.33 -0.75 11.05
CA ALA A 153 -11.56 -1.50 11.23
C ALA A 153 -11.32 -2.98 11.57
N LYS A 154 -10.37 -3.62 10.88
CA LYS A 154 -10.01 -5.03 11.10
C LYS A 154 -9.42 -5.28 12.48
N LEU A 155 -8.48 -4.43 12.92
CA LEU A 155 -7.86 -4.54 14.24
C LEU A 155 -8.88 -4.37 15.38
N ARG A 156 -9.88 -3.51 15.20
CA ARG A 156 -10.93 -3.28 16.22
C ARG A 156 -11.97 -4.39 16.30
N THR A 157 -12.08 -5.24 15.28
CA THR A 157 -13.15 -6.23 15.22
C THR A 157 -12.88 -7.34 16.25
N GLN A 158 -13.86 -7.65 17.10
CA GLN A 158 -13.77 -8.73 18.11
C GLN A 158 -14.50 -9.99 17.65
N THR A 159 -14.27 -10.40 16.41
CA THR A 159 -14.89 -11.58 15.80
C THR A 159 -13.82 -12.46 15.15
N SER A 160 -14.22 -13.58 14.56
CA SER A 160 -13.33 -14.47 13.81
C SER A 160 -12.62 -13.80 12.62
N ALA A 161 -13.09 -12.62 12.19
CA ALA A 161 -12.44 -11.83 11.15
C ALA A 161 -11.13 -11.16 11.59
N ASN A 162 -10.88 -11.07 12.91
CA ASN A 162 -9.63 -10.60 13.48
C ASN A 162 -8.84 -11.78 14.03
N ALA A 163 -7.74 -12.12 13.34
CA ALA A 163 -6.91 -13.26 13.73
C ALA A 163 -6.20 -13.05 15.06
N ILE A 164 -5.84 -11.80 15.41
CA ILE A 164 -5.22 -11.45 16.70
C ILE A 164 -6.20 -11.74 17.84
N TYR A 165 -7.44 -11.24 17.72
CA TYR A 165 -8.50 -11.53 18.69
C TYR A 165 -8.77 -13.03 18.81
N THR A 166 -8.89 -13.71 17.68
CA THR A 166 -9.15 -15.16 17.65
C THR A 166 -8.02 -15.96 18.30
N PHE A 167 -6.76 -15.56 18.06
CA PHE A 167 -5.60 -16.18 18.68
C PHE A 167 -5.56 -15.91 20.19
N ASN A 168 -5.90 -14.69 20.62
CA ASN A 168 -6.00 -14.35 22.04
C ASN A 168 -7.03 -15.23 22.77
N GLN A 169 -8.22 -15.41 22.20
CA GLN A 169 -9.25 -16.29 22.77
C GLN A 169 -8.77 -17.74 22.87
N TYR A 170 -8.03 -18.21 21.85
CA TYR A 170 -7.41 -19.53 21.86
C TYR A 170 -6.40 -19.66 23.01
N MET A 171 -5.50 -18.69 23.19
CA MET A 171 -4.53 -18.66 24.29
C MET A 171 -5.19 -18.63 25.67
N LEU A 172 -6.30 -17.88 25.86
CA LEU A 172 -7.04 -17.84 27.12
C LEU A 172 -7.72 -19.18 27.47
N GLN A 173 -8.28 -19.87 26.48
CA GLN A 173 -8.90 -21.19 26.67
C GLN A 173 -7.87 -22.29 26.94
N LEU A 174 -6.62 -22.07 26.53
CA LEU A 174 -5.51 -23.01 26.69
C LEU A 174 -4.93 -23.07 28.11
N GLY A 175 -5.28 -22.13 29.00
CA GLY A 175 -4.83 -22.10 30.40
C GLY A 175 -5.08 -23.40 31.20
N ASN A 176 -5.83 -24.36 30.65
CA ASN A 176 -6.11 -25.67 31.22
C ASN A 176 -5.81 -26.89 30.30
N LYS A 177 -5.20 -26.73 29.11
CA LYS A 177 -5.02 -27.83 28.14
C LYS A 177 -3.66 -27.78 27.42
N ARG A 178 -3.09 -28.95 27.12
CA ARG A 178 -1.86 -29.09 26.29
C ARG A 178 -2.12 -28.55 24.88
N PHE A 179 -1.11 -27.93 24.27
CA PHE A 179 -1.20 -27.33 22.94
C PHE A 179 -1.61 -28.42 21.94
N LYS A 180 -2.67 -28.16 21.17
CA LYS A 180 -3.02 -29.02 20.04
C LYS A 180 -2.24 -28.51 18.85
N ASP A 181 -1.15 -29.18 18.52
CA ASP A 181 -0.14 -28.68 17.61
C ASP A 181 -0.66 -28.31 16.21
N GLN A 182 -1.60 -29.09 15.66
CA GLN A 182 -2.23 -28.76 14.36
C GLN A 182 -3.15 -27.53 14.43
N GLU A 183 -3.90 -27.37 15.53
CA GLU A 183 -4.77 -26.22 15.74
C GLU A 183 -3.92 -24.95 15.95
N MET A 184 -2.85 -25.05 16.74
CA MET A 184 -1.89 -23.97 16.93
C MET A 184 -1.22 -23.54 15.62
N GLN A 185 -0.71 -24.49 14.83
CA GLN A 185 -0.13 -24.20 13.52
C GLN A 185 -1.12 -23.46 12.59
N ALA A 186 -2.38 -23.91 12.54
CA ALA A 186 -3.41 -23.24 11.75
C ALA A 186 -3.67 -21.81 12.24
N LYS A 187 -3.74 -21.60 13.57
CA LYS A 187 -3.96 -20.27 14.17
C LYS A 187 -2.78 -19.33 13.96
N LEU A 188 -1.54 -19.79 14.09
CA LEU A 188 -0.33 -19.01 13.77
C LEU A 188 -0.28 -18.65 12.29
N LYS A 189 -0.64 -19.57 11.39
CA LYS A 189 -0.74 -19.28 9.95
C LYS A 189 -1.79 -18.22 9.65
N SER A 190 -2.98 -18.31 10.26
CA SER A 190 -4.01 -17.29 10.13
C SER A 190 -3.56 -15.92 10.66
N LEU A 191 -2.79 -15.92 11.75
CA LEU A 191 -2.24 -14.70 12.32
C LEU A 191 -1.21 -14.06 11.37
N LYS A 192 -0.25 -14.84 10.84
CA LYS A 192 0.72 -14.37 9.84
C LYS A 192 0.03 -13.80 8.59
N LEU A 193 -0.96 -14.51 8.06
CA LEU A 193 -1.76 -14.03 6.92
C LEU A 193 -2.49 -12.72 7.25
N PHE A 194 -3.02 -12.57 8.46
CA PHE A 194 -3.68 -11.33 8.86
C PHE A 194 -2.70 -10.15 8.91
N ILE A 195 -1.50 -10.35 9.47
CA ILE A 195 -0.46 -9.30 9.50
C ILE A 195 -0.03 -8.93 8.08
N ASN A 196 0.22 -9.92 7.21
CA ASN A 196 0.59 -9.67 5.81
C ASN A 196 -0.52 -8.96 5.02
N SER A 197 -1.79 -9.31 5.23
CA SER A 197 -2.88 -8.74 4.43
C SER A 197 -3.27 -7.32 4.85
N TYR A 198 -3.07 -6.97 6.12
CA TYR A 198 -3.62 -5.71 6.66
C TYR A 198 -2.55 -4.77 7.20
N ILE A 199 -1.52 -5.27 7.86
CA ILE A 199 -0.54 -4.40 8.54
C ILE A 199 0.69 -4.19 7.66
N PHE A 200 1.44 -5.26 7.41
CA PHE A 200 2.70 -5.21 6.69
C PHE A 200 3.02 -6.57 6.08
N ASP A 201 3.16 -6.59 4.76
CA ASP A 201 3.62 -7.74 4.00
C ASP A 201 5.14 -7.68 3.84
N MET A 202 5.82 -8.53 4.60
CA MET A 202 7.28 -8.58 4.65
C MET A 202 7.89 -9.14 3.35
N ASP A 203 7.17 -10.02 2.65
CA ASP A 203 7.67 -10.71 1.45
C ASP A 203 7.63 -9.79 0.21
N LYS A 204 6.75 -8.79 0.21
CA LYS A 204 6.55 -7.86 -0.91
C LYS A 204 7.41 -6.59 -0.85
N LEU A 205 8.27 -6.46 0.16
CA LEU A 205 9.15 -5.30 0.31
C LEU A 205 10.17 -5.15 -0.84
N THR A 206 10.63 -6.27 -1.40
CA THR A 206 11.72 -6.32 -2.38
C THR A 206 11.27 -6.11 -3.83
N GLU A 207 10.03 -6.48 -4.15
CA GLU A 207 9.46 -6.34 -5.51
C GLU A 207 9.00 -4.90 -5.81
N GLU A 208 8.52 -4.17 -4.80
CA GLU A 208 8.09 -2.77 -4.97
C GLU A 208 9.24 -1.81 -5.32
N GLN A 209 10.50 -2.21 -5.13
CA GLN A 209 11.67 -1.44 -5.56
C GLN A 209 12.09 -1.73 -7.01
N SER A 210 11.85 -2.95 -7.54
CA SER A 210 12.20 -3.29 -8.93
C SER A 210 11.18 -2.79 -9.94
N ASP A 211 9.89 -2.80 -9.59
CA ASP A 211 8.82 -2.46 -10.53
C ASP A 211 8.66 -0.95 -10.76
N ASN A 212 9.25 -0.12 -9.90
CA ASN A 212 9.40 1.31 -10.16
C ASN A 212 10.23 1.61 -11.42
N LEU A 213 11.06 0.66 -11.88
CA LEU A 213 11.83 0.78 -13.12
C LEU A 213 11.03 0.40 -14.37
N ASP A 214 9.98 -0.43 -14.25
CA ASP A 214 9.16 -0.94 -15.36
C ASP A 214 7.79 -0.22 -15.51
N ASN A 215 7.65 0.95 -14.87
CA ASN A 215 6.44 1.76 -14.84
C ASN A 215 5.93 2.20 -16.24
N GLU A 216 6.74 2.13 -17.31
CA GLU A 216 6.28 2.49 -18.65
C GLU A 216 5.22 1.51 -19.22
N ASN A 217 5.14 0.26 -18.71
CA ASN A 217 4.19 -0.75 -19.19
C ASN A 217 2.97 -1.01 -18.27
N ASN A 218 3.01 -0.54 -17.02
CA ASN A 218 1.93 -0.73 -16.04
C ASN A 218 0.79 0.32 -16.13
N HIS A 219 0.84 1.22 -17.12
CA HIS A 219 -0.20 2.22 -17.38
C HIS A 219 -1.35 1.71 -18.29
N LYS A 220 -1.61 0.41 -18.32
CA LYS A 220 -2.82 -0.15 -18.94
C LYS A 220 -4.03 0.20 -18.08
N ALA A 221 -5.18 0.43 -18.73
CA ALA A 221 -6.40 1.10 -18.23
C ALA A 221 -7.12 0.47 -17.02
N ASN A 222 -6.47 -0.40 -16.23
CA ASN A 222 -7.01 -0.98 -15.00
C ASN A 222 -6.26 -0.41 -13.78
N ASN A 223 -6.86 0.60 -13.14
CA ASN A 223 -6.39 1.27 -11.92
C ASN A 223 -6.46 0.38 -10.66
N HIS A 224 -6.31 -0.95 -10.76
CA HIS A 224 -6.43 -1.89 -9.63
C HIS A 224 -5.17 -2.75 -9.42
N SER A 225 -4.07 -2.43 -10.10
CA SER A 225 -2.85 -3.24 -10.12
C SER A 225 -1.61 -2.50 -9.60
N HIS A 226 -1.76 -1.49 -8.74
CA HIS A 226 -0.63 -0.64 -8.36
C HIS A 226 0.13 -1.06 -7.10
N THR A 227 -0.21 -2.18 -6.47
CA THR A 227 0.65 -2.88 -5.51
C THR A 227 0.33 -4.37 -5.47
N HIS A 228 1.34 -5.22 -5.32
CA HIS A 228 1.12 -6.64 -5.04
C HIS A 228 0.74 -6.88 -3.56
N SER A 229 0.96 -5.89 -2.70
CA SER A 229 0.49 -5.89 -1.31
C SER A 229 -0.52 -4.75 -1.07
N HIS A 230 -1.65 -5.08 -0.46
CA HIS A 230 -2.62 -4.09 0.05
C HIS A 230 -2.47 -3.84 1.55
N ALA A 231 -1.36 -4.29 2.15
CA ALA A 231 -1.08 -4.02 3.54
C ALA A 231 -0.84 -2.52 3.75
N PHE A 232 -1.35 -1.98 4.85
CA PHE A 232 -1.27 -0.56 5.18
C PHE A 232 0.14 0.02 5.05
N VAL A 233 1.14 -0.60 5.67
CA VAL A 233 2.52 -0.07 5.66
C VAL A 233 3.09 -0.04 4.24
N ASN A 234 2.89 -1.11 3.45
CA ASN A 234 3.40 -1.20 2.08
C ASN A 234 2.78 -0.12 1.19
N ILE A 235 1.45 -0.02 1.15
CA ILE A 235 0.76 0.94 0.28
C ILE A 235 1.06 2.39 0.68
N SER A 236 1.15 2.70 1.97
CA SER A 236 1.43 4.06 2.44
C SER A 236 2.86 4.48 2.13
N LEU A 237 3.83 3.58 2.26
CA LEU A 237 5.20 3.85 1.86
C LEU A 237 5.35 3.96 0.33
N ASN A 238 4.63 3.13 -0.43
CA ASN A 238 4.58 3.25 -1.89
C ASN A 238 4.00 4.61 -2.31
N ALA A 239 2.91 5.06 -1.68
CA ALA A 239 2.32 6.37 -1.95
C ALA A 239 3.35 7.49 -1.77
N ILE A 240 4.15 7.46 -0.70
CA ILE A 240 5.21 8.46 -0.48
C ILE A 240 6.30 8.37 -1.55
N ASN A 241 6.75 7.17 -1.91
CA ASN A 241 7.80 6.99 -2.91
C ASN A 241 7.34 7.47 -4.31
N GLN A 242 6.12 7.09 -4.74
CA GLN A 242 5.52 7.57 -6.00
C GLN A 242 5.36 9.10 -6.00
N ASN A 243 4.99 9.69 -4.86
CA ASN A 243 4.87 11.14 -4.73
C ASN A 243 6.24 11.85 -4.70
N THR A 244 7.30 11.16 -4.26
CA THR A 244 8.69 11.65 -4.37
C THR A 244 9.15 11.68 -5.83
N GLU A 245 8.85 10.63 -6.60
CA GLU A 245 9.12 10.62 -8.03
C GLU A 245 8.32 11.70 -8.75
N PHE A 246 7.01 11.80 -8.49
CA PHE A 246 6.15 12.84 -9.03
C PHE A 246 6.71 14.24 -8.75
N LEU A 247 7.16 14.52 -7.53
CA LEU A 247 7.73 15.82 -7.18
C LEU A 247 9.00 16.13 -7.98
N THR A 248 9.84 15.11 -8.22
CA THR A 248 11.02 15.24 -9.08
C THR A 248 10.63 15.61 -10.51
N LYS A 249 9.63 14.91 -11.09
CA LYS A 249 9.13 15.21 -12.43
C LYS A 249 8.48 16.60 -12.51
N LEU A 250 7.79 17.02 -11.45
CA LEU A 250 7.14 18.33 -11.34
C LEU A 250 8.19 19.46 -11.29
N ALA A 251 9.28 19.25 -10.54
CA ALA A 251 10.39 20.18 -10.49
C ALA A 251 11.01 20.40 -11.89
N ASP A 252 11.10 19.35 -12.71
CA ASP A 252 11.56 19.46 -14.09
C ASP A 252 10.63 20.29 -14.98
N LEU A 253 9.30 20.14 -14.82
CA LEU A 253 8.32 21.03 -15.48
C LEU A 253 8.51 22.48 -15.05
N ILE A 254 8.74 22.75 -13.76
CA ILE A 254 8.96 24.11 -13.26
C ILE A 254 10.21 24.74 -13.90
N LYS A 255 11.28 23.97 -14.12
CA LYS A 255 12.53 24.46 -14.74
C LYS A 255 12.34 25.01 -16.16
N ILE A 256 11.34 24.52 -16.92
CA ILE A 256 11.09 25.03 -18.27
C ILE A 256 10.24 26.32 -18.30
N LYS A 257 9.75 26.79 -17.15
CA LYS A 257 8.98 28.06 -17.04
C LYS A 257 9.68 29.25 -17.68
N ASN A 258 10.99 29.39 -17.48
CA ASN A 258 11.75 30.50 -18.06
C ASN A 258 11.81 30.43 -19.59
N LYS A 259 11.86 29.22 -20.16
CA LYS A 259 11.82 29.02 -21.61
C LYS A 259 10.43 29.36 -22.17
N ILE A 260 9.37 28.98 -21.45
CA ILE A 260 8.00 29.36 -21.80
C ILE A 260 7.81 30.89 -21.75
N ASN A 261 8.36 31.56 -20.73
CA ASN A 261 8.29 33.02 -20.60
C ASN A 261 9.09 33.77 -21.68
N ALA A 262 10.07 33.13 -22.31
CA ALA A 262 10.89 33.71 -23.38
C ALA A 262 10.31 33.49 -24.79
N ILE A 263 9.12 32.89 -24.91
CA ILE A 263 8.46 32.69 -26.20
C ILE A 263 7.96 34.05 -26.72
N ASP A 264 8.34 34.40 -27.95
CA ASP A 264 7.96 35.66 -28.60
C ASP A 264 6.46 35.75 -28.88
N ASN A 265 5.79 34.62 -29.15
CA ASN A 265 4.35 34.59 -29.35
C ASN A 265 3.60 34.87 -28.03
N ASP A 266 3.16 36.11 -27.86
CA ASP A 266 2.43 36.60 -26.70
C ASP A 266 1.20 35.76 -26.32
N LEU A 267 0.43 35.28 -27.30
CA LEU A 267 -0.78 34.51 -27.04
C LEU A 267 -0.45 33.14 -26.46
N LYS A 268 0.54 32.44 -27.04
CA LYS A 268 0.98 31.12 -26.54
C LYS A 268 1.67 31.24 -25.18
N ARG A 269 2.52 32.25 -25.02
CA ARG A 269 3.18 32.55 -23.74
C ARG A 269 2.14 32.77 -22.64
N LYS A 270 1.19 33.69 -22.84
CA LYS A 270 0.12 33.97 -21.86
C LYS A 270 -0.71 32.74 -21.56
N PHE A 271 -1.05 31.93 -22.56
CA PHE A 271 -1.81 30.70 -22.37
C PHE A 271 -1.17 29.78 -21.32
N TYR A 272 0.12 29.44 -21.47
CA TYR A 272 0.81 28.59 -20.50
C TYR A 272 1.05 29.29 -19.15
N THR A 273 1.42 30.58 -19.17
CA THR A 273 1.72 31.32 -17.94
C THR A 273 0.47 31.48 -17.07
N GLU A 274 -0.70 31.75 -17.66
CA GLU A 274 -1.95 31.99 -16.93
C GLU A 274 -2.67 30.70 -16.52
N ASN A 275 -2.63 29.65 -17.36
CA ASN A 275 -3.38 28.42 -17.12
C ASN A 275 -2.60 27.32 -16.40
N LEU A 276 -1.26 27.39 -16.38
CA LEU A 276 -0.40 26.40 -15.73
C LEU A 276 0.56 27.05 -14.74
N TYR A 277 1.46 27.92 -15.21
CA TYR A 277 2.57 28.40 -14.36
C TYR A 277 2.19 29.41 -13.27
N LYS A 278 1.00 30.01 -13.36
CA LYS A 278 0.40 30.81 -12.29
C LYS A 278 0.21 29.99 -11.01
N ASN A 279 -0.09 28.70 -11.15
CA ASN A 279 -0.40 27.80 -10.04
C ASN A 279 0.80 26.92 -9.64
N LEU A 280 1.93 27.02 -10.36
CA LEU A 280 3.15 26.22 -10.14
C LEU A 280 4.25 26.97 -9.34
N ASN A 281 3.89 28.01 -8.60
CA ASN A 281 4.85 28.67 -7.71
C ASN A 281 4.96 27.92 -6.37
N LEU A 282 5.58 26.74 -6.43
CA LEU A 282 5.64 25.78 -5.33
C LEU A 282 6.99 25.82 -4.61
N ASP A 283 6.94 25.68 -3.29
CA ASP A 283 8.12 25.40 -2.47
C ASP A 283 8.45 23.90 -2.54
N ILE A 284 9.29 23.52 -3.50
CA ILE A 284 9.69 22.12 -3.72
C ILE A 284 10.42 21.55 -2.50
N SER A 285 11.32 22.33 -1.88
CA SER A 285 12.05 21.88 -0.69
C SER A 285 11.09 21.60 0.47
N GLY A 286 10.11 22.48 0.69
CA GLY A 286 9.08 22.26 1.72
C GLY A 286 8.22 21.03 1.45
N LEU A 287 7.93 20.70 0.18
CA LEU A 287 7.21 19.48 -0.20
C LEU A 287 8.07 18.21 -0.01
N GLU A 288 9.38 18.28 -0.28
CA GLU A 288 10.34 17.19 0.00
C GLU A 288 10.41 16.89 1.50
N ASP A 289 10.47 17.93 2.34
CA ASP A 289 10.47 17.79 3.80
C ASP A 289 9.18 17.13 4.32
N ILE A 290 8.02 17.46 3.74
CA ILE A 290 6.74 16.82 4.07
C ILE A 290 6.79 15.31 3.78
N LEU A 291 7.29 14.92 2.60
CA LEU A 291 7.41 13.50 2.22
C LEU A 291 8.38 12.76 3.13
N LYS A 292 9.52 13.37 3.46
CA LYS A 292 10.52 12.79 4.36
C LYS A 292 9.94 12.53 5.74
N ASN A 293 9.30 13.52 6.35
CA ASN A 293 8.73 13.39 7.69
C ASN A 293 7.59 12.35 7.74
N ALA A 294 6.75 12.29 6.70
CA ALA A 294 5.72 11.26 6.58
C ALA A 294 6.31 9.84 6.48
N LYS A 295 7.45 9.70 5.78
CA LYS A 295 8.15 8.43 5.65
C LYS A 295 8.73 7.94 6.97
N GLU A 296 9.31 8.85 7.75
CA GLU A 296 9.86 8.56 9.08
C GLU A 296 8.78 8.04 10.04
N GLU A 297 7.60 8.68 10.08
CA GLU A 297 6.46 8.20 10.88
C GLU A 297 6.03 6.77 10.50
N LEU A 298 5.95 6.46 9.20
CA LEU A 298 5.59 5.11 8.74
C LEU A 298 6.68 4.06 8.98
N PHE A 299 7.95 4.46 8.99
CA PHE A 299 9.05 3.55 9.31
C PHE A 299 9.04 3.09 10.77
N GLU A 300 8.55 3.91 11.69
CA GLU A 300 8.32 3.46 13.07
C GLU A 300 7.30 2.31 13.10
N ILE A 301 6.18 2.43 12.39
CA ILE A 301 5.15 1.38 12.31
C ILE A 301 5.69 0.13 11.60
N LYS A 302 6.45 0.31 10.51
CA LYS A 302 7.12 -0.78 9.79
C LYS A 302 8.06 -1.57 10.70
N SER A 303 8.84 -0.88 11.52
CA SER A 303 9.76 -1.52 12.47
C SER A 303 9.02 -2.39 13.47
N LEU A 304 7.92 -1.89 14.04
CA LEU A 304 7.04 -2.65 14.93
C LEU A 304 6.42 -3.87 14.22
N ALA A 305 5.95 -3.68 12.99
CA ALA A 305 5.34 -4.77 12.22
C ALA A 305 6.37 -5.85 11.83
N THR A 306 7.63 -5.48 11.60
CA THR A 306 8.74 -6.42 11.38
C THR A 306 8.99 -7.25 12.65
N GLN A 307 9.00 -6.62 13.82
CA GLN A 307 9.12 -7.33 15.10
C GLN A 307 7.96 -8.33 15.32
N LEU A 308 6.72 -8.01 14.88
CA LEU A 308 5.62 -8.98 14.93
C LEU A 308 5.91 -10.23 14.10
N HIS A 309 6.49 -10.07 12.92
CA HIS A 309 6.88 -11.20 12.07
C HIS A 309 7.98 -12.05 12.73
N ASP A 310 8.99 -11.41 13.32
CA ASP A 310 10.07 -12.12 14.02
C ASP A 310 9.53 -12.95 15.20
N ILE A 311 8.61 -12.38 15.98
CA ILE A 311 7.95 -13.07 17.09
C ILE A 311 7.05 -14.22 16.58
N LEU A 312 6.32 -14.02 15.47
CA LEU A 312 5.51 -15.07 14.85
C LEU A 312 6.36 -16.24 14.37
N ASP A 313 7.47 -15.95 13.70
CA ASP A 313 8.39 -16.98 13.21
C ASP A 313 9.07 -17.72 14.38
N SER A 314 9.34 -17.03 15.49
CA SER A 314 9.78 -17.67 16.75
C SER A 314 8.74 -18.64 17.29
N MET A 315 7.46 -18.23 17.39
CA MET A 315 6.37 -19.12 17.81
C MET A 315 6.20 -20.32 16.88
N ILE A 316 6.30 -20.11 15.55
CA ILE A 316 6.22 -21.19 14.56
C ILE A 316 7.36 -22.21 14.77
N LYS A 317 8.60 -21.76 15.01
CA LYS A 317 9.75 -22.64 15.28
C LYS A 317 9.58 -23.45 16.55
N VAL A 318 8.97 -22.90 17.60
CA VAL A 318 8.68 -23.65 18.84
C VAL A 318 7.64 -24.74 18.60
N VAL A 319 6.63 -24.49 17.75
CA VAL A 319 5.57 -25.48 17.44
C VAL A 319 6.03 -26.53 16.42
N ASN A 320 6.95 -26.17 15.53
CA ASN A 320 7.49 -27.05 14.51
C ASN A 320 9.02 -26.86 14.39
N PRO A 321 9.80 -27.42 15.33
CA PRO A 321 11.26 -27.39 15.26
C PRO A 321 11.70 -28.37 14.18
N LEU A 322 11.89 -27.87 12.97
CA LEU A 322 12.56 -28.60 11.90
C LEU A 322 14.08 -28.53 12.09
#